data_AF-A0A7G8EWT3-F1
#
_entry.id   AF-A0A7G8EWT3-F1
#
_cell.length_a   1.000
_cell.length_b   1.000
_cell.length_c   1.000
_cell.angle_alpha   90.00
_cell.angle_beta   90.00
_cell.angle_gamma   90.00
#
_symmetry.space_group_name_H-M   'P 1'
#
loop_
_entity.id
_entity.type
_entity.pdbx_description
1 polymer ?
#
loop_
_entity_poly.entity_id
_entity_poly.type
_entity_poly.pdbx_seq_one_letter_code
_entity_poly.pdbx_strand_id
1 'polypeptide(L)' 'MRVLFTVLLSLTALVVVLMTGVKGSDSYTTHIGSRTPPSEAGCFQSGEVETDEGQLLKVFRCPI' A
#
# COMPACT_ATOMS: atom_id res chain seq x y z
N MET A 1 -1.46 -35.74 23.78
CA MET A 1 -1.35 -34.30 24.16
C MET A 1 -0.43 -33.51 23.23
N ARG A 2 0.81 -33.95 22.96
CA ARG A 2 1.75 -33.20 22.08
C ARG A 2 1.17 -32.85 20.69
N VAL A 3 0.50 -33.80 20.05
CA VAL A 3 -0.15 -33.59 18.74
C VAL A 3 -1.29 -32.56 18.80
N LEU A 4 -2.03 -32.53 19.92
CA LEU A 4 -3.12 -31.58 20.12
C LEU A 4 -2.58 -30.14 20.20
N PHE A 5 -1.49 -29.96 20.93
CA PHE A 5 -0.83 -28.66 21.05
C PHE A 5 -0.24 -28.19 19.72
N THR A 6 0.36 -29.07 18.93
CA THR A 6 0.90 -28.69 17.61
C THR A 6 -0.20 -28.27 16.64
N VAL A 7 -1.32 -28.99 16.62
CA VAL A 7 -2.48 -28.62 15.78
C VAL A 7 -3.03 -27.26 16.20
N LEU A 8 -3.21 -27.04 17.51
CA LEU A 8 -3.71 -25.77 18.03
C LEU A 8 -2.78 -24.60 17.68
N LEU A 9 -1.47 -24.76 17.88
CA LEU A 9 -0.47 -23.76 17.53
C LEU A 9 -0.46 -23.45 16.03
N SER A 10 -0.53 -24.47 15.17
CA SER A 10 -0.58 -24.27 13.71
C SER A 10 -1.83 -23.52 13.25
N LEU A 11 -3.00 -23.80 13.84
CA LEU A 11 -4.23 -23.05 13.55
C LEU A 11 -4.10 -21.59 13.98
N THR A 12 -3.55 -21.33 15.18
CA THR A 12 -3.39 -19.96 15.67
C THR A 12 -2.43 -19.16 14.78
N ALA A 13 -1.32 -19.76 14.35
CA ALA A 13 -0.39 -19.12 13.43
C ALA A 13 -1.06 -18.80 12.08
N LEU A 14 -1.86 -19.72 11.54
CA LEU A 14 -2.60 -19.50 10.29
C LEU A 14 -3.59 -18.34 10.40
N VAL A 15 -4.36 -18.29 11.49
CA VAL A 15 -5.32 -17.20 11.74
C VAL A 15 -4.60 -15.86 11.87
N VAL A 16 -3.46 -15.82 12.59
CA VAL A 16 -2.66 -14.60 12.69
C VAL A 16 -2.19 -14.16 11.32
N VAL A 17 -1.64 -15.04 10.49
CA VAL A 17 -1.18 -14.71 9.13
C VAL A 17 -2.32 -14.19 8.25
N LEU A 18 -3.52 -14.76 8.35
CA LEU A 18 -4.67 -14.28 7.57
C LEU A 18 -5.15 -12.90 8.03
N MET A 19 -5.09 -12.61 9.34
CA MET A 19 -5.52 -11.33 9.90
C MET A 19 -4.46 -10.23 9.76
N THR A 20 -3.18 -10.58 9.76
CA THR A 20 -2.07 -9.64 9.55
C THR A 20 -1.61 -9.56 8.11
N GLY A 21 -2.24 -10.33 7.21
CA GLY A 21 -2.07 -10.20 5.78
C GLY A 21 -2.31 -8.75 5.38
N VAL A 22 -1.23 -8.07 5.00
CA VAL A 22 -1.30 -6.72 4.44
C VAL A 22 -2.25 -6.81 3.25
N LYS A 23 -3.44 -6.21 3.37
CA LYS A 23 -4.23 -5.83 2.20
C LYS A 23 -3.29 -4.95 1.38
N GLY A 24 -2.70 -5.53 0.34
CA GLY A 24 -1.86 -4.81 -0.60
C GLY A 24 -2.63 -3.55 -0.93
N SER A 25 -2.04 -2.40 -0.58
CA SER A 25 -2.66 -1.09 -0.73
C SER A 25 -3.38 -1.09 -2.06
N ASP A 26 -4.68 -0.80 -2.03
CA ASP A 26 -5.60 -0.75 -3.16
C ASP A 26 -4.87 -0.47 -4.47
N SER A 27 -5.21 -1.19 -5.55
CA SER A 27 -4.51 -1.20 -6.84
C SER A 27 -4.34 0.20 -7.44
N TYR A 28 -3.30 0.89 -6.98
CA TYR A 28 -2.94 2.26 -7.33
C TYR A 28 -1.48 2.30 -7.77
N THR A 29 -1.20 3.01 -8.85
CA THR A 29 0.14 3.43 -9.23
C THR A 29 0.47 4.75 -8.56
N THR A 30 1.74 4.93 -8.19
CA THR A 30 2.24 6.20 -7.64
C THR A 30 3.02 6.96 -8.71
N HIS A 31 2.60 8.19 -8.99
CA HIS A 31 3.26 9.08 -9.93
C HIS A 31 3.78 10.31 -9.20
N ILE A 32 5.03 10.67 -9.42
CA ILE A 32 5.67 11.84 -8.82
C ILE A 32 6.10 12.77 -9.93
N GLY A 33 5.72 14.04 -9.84
CA GLY A 33 6.11 15.03 -10.83
C GLY A 33 5.46 16.39 -10.63
N SER A 34 5.78 17.32 -11.54
CA SER A 34 5.25 18.67 -11.54
C SER A 34 3.92 18.82 -12.29
N ARG A 35 3.57 17.84 -13.14
CA ARG A 35 2.36 17.88 -13.97
C ARG A 35 1.19 17.23 -13.26
N THR A 36 0.03 17.88 -13.37
CA THR A 36 -1.24 17.31 -12.91
C THR A 36 -1.72 16.24 -13.90
N PRO A 37 -2.10 15.03 -13.44
CA PRO A 37 -2.70 14.01 -14.29
C PRO A 37 -4.00 14.50 -14.96
N PRO A 38 -4.40 13.94 -16.10
CA PRO A 38 -5.67 14.28 -16.72
C PRO A 38 -6.83 13.87 -15.80
N SER A 39 -7.90 14.67 -15.77
CA SER A 39 -9.03 14.47 -14.85
C SER A 39 -9.75 13.13 -15.04
N GLU A 40 -9.67 12.56 -16.24
CA GLU A 40 -10.25 11.27 -16.59
C GLU A 40 -9.51 10.06 -16.01
N ALA A 41 -8.27 10.23 -15.55
CA ALA A 41 -7.48 9.15 -14.95
C ALA A 41 -7.87 8.84 -13.49
N GLY A 42 -8.79 9.61 -12.88
CA GLY A 42 -9.27 9.36 -11.51
C GLY A 42 -8.20 9.47 -10.42
N CYS A 43 -7.07 10.12 -10.71
CA CYS A 43 -5.98 10.28 -9.77
C CYS A 43 -6.30 11.31 -8.68
N PHE A 44 -5.81 11.08 -7.46
CA PHE A 44 -5.84 12.08 -6.38
C PHE A 44 -4.44 12.40 -5.88
N GLN A 45 -4.21 13.65 -5.47
CA GLN A 45 -2.95 14.06 -4.88
C GLN A 45 -2.86 13.50 -3.46
N SER A 46 -1.84 12.69 -3.19
CA SER A 46 -1.62 12.05 -1.89
C SER A 46 -0.51 12.72 -1.06
N GLY A 47 0.24 13.65 -1.66
CA GLY A 47 1.31 14.36 -0.96
C GLY A 47 2.18 15.21 -1.88
N GLU A 48 3.29 15.67 -1.33
CA GLU A 48 4.31 16.47 -2.00
C GLU A 48 5.69 16.01 -1.52
N VAL A 49 6.71 16.11 -2.38
CA VAL A 49 8.09 15.77 -2.07
C VAL A 49 9.01 16.88 -2.57
N GLU A 50 9.94 17.30 -1.72
CA GLU A 50 10.98 18.25 -2.10
C GLU A 50 12.20 17.49 -2.61
N THR A 51 12.72 17.91 -3.75
CA THR A 51 13.97 17.37 -4.32
C THR A 51 15.18 18.02 -3.67
N ASP A 52 16.36 17.42 -3.83
CA ASP A 52 17.62 18.00 -3.33
C ASP A 52 17.94 19.37 -3.95
N GLU A 53 17.33 19.68 -5.10
CA GLU A 53 17.43 20.98 -5.79
C GLU A 53 16.44 22.03 -5.25
N GLY A 54 15.66 21.69 -4.21
CA GLY A 54 14.61 22.55 -3.63
C GLY A 54 13.33 22.61 -4.45
N GLN A 55 13.18 21.77 -5.47
CA GLN A 55 11.96 21.72 -6.29
C GLN A 55 10.89 20.89 -5.58
N LEU A 56 9.71 21.47 -5.40
CA LEU A 56 8.54 20.81 -4.82
C LEU A 56 7.73 20.08 -5.90
N LEU A 57 7.66 18.75 -5.79
CA LEU A 57 6.93 17.86 -6.70
C LEU A 57 5.69 17.32 -6.02
N LYS A 58 4.65 17.04 -6.80
CA LYS A 58 3.40 16.48 -6.30
C LYS A 58 3.41 14.96 -6.45
N VAL A 59 2.84 14.28 -5.46
CA VAL A 59 2.66 12.82 -5.45
C VAL A 59 1.19 12.53 -5.72
N PHE A 60 0.92 11.77 -6.77
CA PHE A 60 -0.42 11.34 -7.17
C PHE A 60 -0.56 9.83 -7.04
N ARG A 61 -1.72 9.38 -6.57
CA ARG A 61 -2.14 7.98 -6.62
C ARG A 61 -3.23 7.84 -7.68
N CYS A 62 -3.01 6.96 -8.64
CA CYS A 62 -3.89 6.72 -9.78
C CYS A 62 -4.36 5.26 -9.78
N PRO A 63 -5.67 4.97 -9.91
CA PRO A 63 -6.15 3.58 -9.95
C PRO A 63 -5.55 2.85 -11.16
N ILE A 64 -5.34 1.55 -11.02
CA ILE A 64 -4.96 0.63 -12.11
C ILE A 64 -6.21 0.28 -12.92
#